data_AF-A0A4R1PNQ8-F1
#
_entry.id   AF-A0A4R1PNQ8-F1
#
_cell.length_a   1.000
_cell.length_b   1.000
_cell.length_c   1.000
_cell.angle_alpha   90.00
_cell.angle_beta   90.00
_cell.angle_gamma   90.00
#
_symmetry.space_group_name_H-M   'P 1'
#
loop_
_entity.id
_entity.type
_entity.pdbx_description
1 polymer ?
#
loop_
_entity_poly.entity_id
_entity_poly.type
_entity_poly.pdbx_seq_one_letter_code
_entity_poly.pdbx_strand_id
1 'polypeptide(L)'
;MLDTIYLPKLNNLRPTMDSTLWKAMEEAGELARAVLKFLPYEHLSPQEVACHSSAAGLLSDVSEELLDVAQTCVTMIFVMEDFYQVRADALIGEHLAKLRDKGYCYDFSKSYCIATAGNFKSLNLPRLSLDQVTLLTTVCKIQEEIGELTQFLGKQSGASGEASRLSDSEVLAGCAEELLDVAQCCFTMMYILAERYQVDVEQLVNGHVAKLRRKGYCA
;
A
#
# COMPACT_ATOMS: atom_id res chain seq x y z
N MET A 1 -14.47 -7.10 -14.82
CA MET A 1 -14.61 -6.17 -13.69
C MET A 1 -13.43 -6.49 -12.78
N LEU A 2 -12.57 -5.53 -12.46
CA LEU A 2 -11.47 -5.80 -11.53
C LEU A 2 -12.06 -5.89 -10.13
N ASP A 3 -11.85 -7.03 -9.48
CA ASP A 3 -12.29 -7.27 -8.12
C ASP A 3 -11.45 -6.45 -7.14
N THR A 4 -12.07 -6.05 -6.05
CA THR A 4 -11.41 -5.32 -4.96
C THR A 4 -10.25 -6.15 -4.40
N ILE A 5 -9.12 -5.50 -4.12
CA ILE A 5 -7.96 -6.14 -3.48
C ILE A 5 -8.21 -6.27 -1.99
N TYR A 6 -8.09 -7.49 -1.44
CA TYR A 6 -8.26 -7.76 -0.02
C TYR A 6 -6.97 -8.33 0.56
N LEU A 7 -6.38 -7.63 1.53
CA LEU A 7 -5.16 -8.06 2.23
C LEU A 7 -5.48 -8.55 3.64
N PRO A 8 -4.91 -9.69 4.10
CA PRO A 8 -5.22 -10.26 5.39
C PRO A 8 -4.54 -9.51 6.54
N LYS A 9 -5.08 -9.67 7.75
CA LYS A 9 -4.39 -9.31 8.98
C LYS A 9 -3.28 -10.32 9.30
N LEU A 10 -2.10 -9.81 9.66
CA LEU A 10 -0.96 -10.62 10.08
C LEU A 10 -1.02 -10.91 11.59
N ASN A 11 -1.96 -11.77 11.99
CA ASN A 11 -2.30 -12.06 13.39
C ASN A 11 -1.14 -12.58 14.26
N ASN A 12 -0.06 -13.08 13.64
CA ASN A 12 1.10 -13.60 14.36
C ASN A 12 2.25 -12.59 14.46
N LEU A 13 2.06 -11.37 13.98
CA LEU A 13 3.01 -10.27 14.10
C LEU A 13 2.52 -9.23 15.10
N ARG A 14 3.47 -8.54 15.74
CA ARG A 14 3.22 -7.39 16.63
C ARG A 14 4.18 -6.25 16.28
N PRO A 15 4.05 -5.65 15.08
CA PRO A 15 4.91 -4.53 14.70
C PRO A 15 4.66 -3.32 15.60
N THR A 16 5.71 -2.55 15.85
CA THR A 16 5.66 -1.18 16.37
C THR A 16 5.73 -0.18 15.21
N MET A 17 5.39 1.09 15.47
CA MET A 17 5.55 2.17 14.47
C MET A 17 6.96 2.21 13.88
N ASP A 18 8.00 2.12 14.72
CA ASP A 18 9.39 2.12 14.25
C ASP A 18 9.69 0.91 13.37
N SER A 19 9.29 -0.29 13.79
CA SER A 19 9.53 -1.51 12.99
C SER A 19 8.78 -1.47 11.66
N THR A 20 7.59 -0.88 11.64
CA THR A 20 6.81 -0.66 10.41
C THR A 20 7.52 0.32 9.50
N LEU A 21 8.05 1.42 10.04
CA LEU A 21 8.80 2.39 9.25
C LEU A 21 10.02 1.73 8.59
N TRP A 22 10.81 0.95 9.34
CA TRP A 22 11.93 0.20 8.79
C TRP A 22 11.50 -0.79 7.71
N LYS A 23 10.41 -1.52 7.96
CA LYS A 23 9.89 -2.49 7.00
C LYS A 23 9.35 -1.81 5.75
N ALA A 24 8.63 -0.71 5.87
CA ALA A 24 8.13 0.07 4.73
C ALA A 24 9.28 0.59 3.86
N MET A 25 10.39 1.07 4.47
CA MET A 25 11.59 1.45 3.73
C MET A 25 12.24 0.27 3.01
N GLU A 26 12.31 -0.91 3.65
CA GLU A 26 12.82 -2.13 3.03
C GLU A 26 11.99 -2.51 1.80
N GLU A 27 10.68 -2.72 1.98
CA GLU A 27 9.76 -3.14 0.91
C GLU A 27 9.71 -2.10 -0.23
N ALA A 28 9.73 -0.80 0.08
CA ALA A 28 9.77 0.24 -0.95
C ALA A 28 11.08 0.21 -1.75
N GLY A 29 12.20 -0.12 -1.10
CA GLY A 29 13.48 -0.32 -1.77
C GLY A 29 13.49 -1.58 -2.66
N GLU A 30 12.86 -2.67 -2.21
CA GLU A 30 12.70 -3.90 -3.00
C GLU A 30 11.83 -3.65 -4.24
N LEU A 31 10.71 -2.94 -4.07
CA LEU A 31 9.86 -2.48 -5.16
C LEU A 31 10.62 -1.58 -6.15
N ALA A 32 11.36 -0.59 -5.67
CA ALA A 32 12.16 0.29 -6.53
C ALA A 32 13.15 -0.52 -7.38
N ARG A 33 13.81 -1.51 -6.77
CA ARG A 33 14.72 -2.42 -7.48
C ARG A 33 13.99 -3.27 -8.51
N ALA A 34 12.82 -3.83 -8.19
CA ALA A 34 12.02 -4.62 -9.14
C ALA A 34 11.57 -3.77 -10.33
N VAL A 35 11.08 -2.55 -10.07
CA VAL A 35 10.68 -1.58 -11.11
C VAL A 35 11.87 -1.25 -12.01
N LEU A 36 13.04 -0.92 -11.44
CA LEU A 36 14.24 -0.61 -12.23
C LEU A 36 14.64 -1.76 -13.17
N LYS A 37 14.49 -3.01 -12.73
CA LYS A 37 14.76 -4.18 -13.60
C LYS A 37 13.72 -4.32 -14.71
N PHE A 38 12.46 -3.99 -14.45
CA PHE A 38 11.38 -4.08 -15.44
C PHE A 38 11.33 -2.89 -16.42
N LEU A 39 11.84 -1.70 -16.03
CA LEU A 39 11.79 -0.47 -16.85
C LEU A 39 12.18 -0.65 -18.33
N PRO A 40 13.23 -1.42 -18.70
CA PRO A 40 13.58 -1.63 -20.10
C PRO A 40 12.44 -2.26 -20.93
N TYR A 41 11.49 -2.94 -20.29
CA TYR A 41 10.37 -3.65 -20.91
C TYR A 41 9.03 -2.91 -20.78
N GLU A 42 8.99 -1.74 -20.13
CA GLU A 42 7.73 -1.04 -19.85
C GLU A 42 6.97 -0.66 -21.15
N HIS A 43 7.67 -0.43 -22.24
CA HIS A 43 7.10 -0.08 -23.54
C HIS A 43 6.45 -1.26 -24.29
N LEU A 44 6.68 -2.50 -23.85
CA LEU A 44 6.13 -3.68 -24.48
C LEU A 44 4.62 -3.80 -24.28
N SER A 45 3.93 -4.37 -25.26
CA SER A 45 2.52 -4.74 -25.17
C SER A 45 2.31 -5.91 -24.19
N PRO A 46 1.07 -6.16 -23.70
CA PRO A 46 0.76 -7.33 -22.89
C PRO A 46 1.22 -8.64 -23.53
N GLN A 47 1.00 -8.81 -24.85
CA GLN A 47 1.36 -10.03 -25.56
C GLN A 47 2.89 -10.18 -25.66
N GLU A 48 3.60 -9.08 -25.87
CA GLU A 48 5.06 -9.07 -25.92
C GLU A 48 5.68 -9.40 -24.56
N VAL A 49 5.14 -8.83 -23.47
CA VAL A 49 5.56 -9.18 -22.09
C VAL A 49 5.32 -10.67 -21.82
N ALA A 50 4.15 -11.20 -22.18
CA ALA A 50 3.81 -12.60 -21.96
C ALA A 50 4.71 -13.58 -22.75
N CYS A 51 5.14 -13.20 -23.96
CA CYS A 51 6.04 -14.01 -24.78
C CYS A 51 7.53 -13.84 -24.42
N HIS A 52 7.89 -12.79 -23.66
CA HIS A 52 9.27 -12.52 -23.26
C HIS A 52 9.55 -13.10 -21.87
N SER A 53 10.22 -14.24 -21.81
CA SER A 53 10.44 -15.01 -20.57
C SER A 53 10.99 -14.19 -19.40
N SER A 54 11.88 -13.23 -19.66
CA SER A 54 12.41 -12.34 -18.61
C SER A 54 11.44 -11.24 -18.20
N ALA A 55 10.60 -10.72 -19.12
CA ALA A 55 9.77 -9.55 -18.83
C ALA A 55 8.58 -9.95 -17.96
N ALA A 56 7.96 -11.10 -18.26
CA ALA A 56 6.87 -11.65 -17.47
C ALA A 56 7.29 -11.91 -16.01
N GLY A 57 8.48 -12.50 -15.79
CA GLY A 57 9.01 -12.72 -14.44
C GLY A 57 9.26 -11.40 -13.69
N LEU A 58 9.87 -10.42 -14.35
CA LEU A 58 10.14 -9.12 -13.74
C LEU A 58 8.87 -8.32 -13.43
N LEU A 59 7.82 -8.43 -14.25
CA LEU A 59 6.51 -7.86 -13.95
C LEU A 59 5.85 -8.54 -12.76
N SER A 60 6.00 -9.87 -12.64
CA SER A 60 5.57 -10.61 -11.46
C SER A 60 6.28 -10.11 -10.21
N ASP A 61 7.60 -9.94 -10.26
CA ASP A 61 8.38 -9.37 -9.15
C ASP A 61 7.82 -7.99 -8.75
N VAL A 62 7.63 -7.07 -9.70
CA VAL A 62 7.04 -5.74 -9.42
C VAL A 62 5.69 -5.85 -8.72
N SER A 63 4.84 -6.77 -9.18
CA SER A 63 3.49 -6.96 -8.64
C SER A 63 3.51 -7.54 -7.23
N GLU A 64 4.42 -8.47 -6.95
CA GLU A 64 4.62 -9.04 -5.60
C GLU A 64 5.14 -8.00 -4.60
N GLU A 65 6.10 -7.17 -5.01
CA GLU A 65 6.67 -6.11 -4.16
C GLU A 65 5.64 -5.00 -3.88
N LEU A 66 4.76 -4.67 -4.84
CA LEU A 66 3.63 -3.75 -4.59
C LEU A 66 2.71 -4.27 -3.48
N LEU A 67 2.44 -5.57 -3.45
CA LEU A 67 1.66 -6.20 -2.40
C LEU A 67 2.40 -6.22 -1.05
N ASP A 68 3.70 -6.48 -1.03
CA ASP A 68 4.48 -6.49 0.21
C ASP A 68 4.54 -5.09 0.86
N VAL A 69 4.71 -4.02 0.07
CA VAL A 69 4.58 -2.62 0.54
C VAL A 69 3.17 -2.37 1.10
N ALA A 70 2.13 -2.70 0.33
CA ALA A 70 0.75 -2.44 0.77
C ALA A 70 0.39 -3.24 2.03
N GLN A 71 0.80 -4.51 2.12
CA GLN A 71 0.59 -5.38 3.27
C GLN A 71 1.25 -4.82 4.52
N THR A 72 2.45 -4.24 4.41
CA THR A 72 3.12 -3.60 5.54
C THR A 72 2.29 -2.44 6.10
N CYS A 73 1.80 -1.56 5.23
CA CYS A 73 0.95 -0.43 5.63
C CYS A 73 -0.36 -0.88 6.27
N VAL A 74 -1.05 -1.82 5.61
CA VAL A 74 -2.32 -2.38 6.08
C VAL A 74 -2.17 -3.05 7.45
N THR A 75 -1.07 -3.79 7.65
CA THR A 75 -0.79 -4.45 8.94
C THR A 75 -0.67 -3.44 10.07
N MET A 76 0.03 -2.32 9.85
CA MET A 76 0.19 -1.30 10.89
C MET A 76 -1.11 -0.54 11.17
N ILE A 77 -1.91 -0.20 10.15
CA ILE A 77 -3.23 0.42 10.35
C ILE A 77 -4.09 -0.44 11.29
N PHE A 78 -4.04 -1.77 11.16
CA PHE A 78 -4.76 -2.66 12.07
C PHE A 78 -4.19 -2.69 13.48
N VAL A 79 -2.88 -2.62 13.64
CA VAL A 79 -2.26 -2.51 14.98
C VAL A 79 -2.64 -1.17 15.62
N MET A 80 -2.71 -0.09 14.85
CA MET A 80 -3.15 1.23 15.32
C MET A 80 -4.60 1.21 15.80
N GLU A 81 -5.47 0.51 15.09
CA GLU A 81 -6.85 0.31 15.51
C GLU A 81 -6.95 -0.50 16.81
N ASP A 82 -6.26 -1.63 16.89
CA ASP A 82 -6.40 -2.56 18.02
C ASP A 82 -5.71 -2.07 19.31
N PHE A 83 -4.57 -1.37 19.19
CA PHE A 83 -3.73 -1.01 20.35
C PHE A 83 -3.64 0.49 20.62
N TYR A 84 -3.89 1.33 19.62
CA TYR A 84 -3.75 2.79 19.72
C TYR A 84 -5.08 3.54 19.59
N GLN A 85 -6.21 2.80 19.53
CA GLN A 85 -7.57 3.35 19.47
C GLN A 85 -7.83 4.26 18.25
N VAL A 86 -7.07 4.07 17.17
CA VAL A 86 -7.32 4.76 15.89
C VAL A 86 -8.58 4.19 15.25
N ARG A 87 -9.56 5.04 14.92
CA ARG A 87 -10.84 4.60 14.35
C ARG A 87 -10.72 4.42 12.83
N ALA A 88 -10.62 3.18 12.37
CA ALA A 88 -10.46 2.86 10.95
C ALA A 88 -11.58 3.44 10.05
N ASP A 89 -12.83 3.46 10.53
CA ASP A 89 -13.96 4.06 9.80
C ASP A 89 -13.84 5.58 9.62
N ALA A 90 -13.27 6.28 10.60
CA ALA A 90 -13.00 7.72 10.46
C ALA A 90 -11.85 7.95 9.47
N LEU A 91 -10.79 7.14 9.61
CA LEU A 91 -9.59 7.21 8.79
C LEU A 91 -9.89 7.02 7.29
N ILE A 92 -10.74 6.04 6.93
CA ILE A 92 -11.14 5.86 5.53
C ILE A 92 -11.97 7.05 5.02
N GLY A 93 -12.84 7.61 5.86
CA GLY A 93 -13.63 8.79 5.50
C GLY A 93 -12.76 10.02 5.23
N GLU A 94 -11.79 10.28 6.11
CA GLU A 94 -10.80 11.35 5.98
C GLU A 94 -9.94 11.17 4.73
N HIS A 95 -9.45 9.95 4.48
CA HIS A 95 -8.68 9.64 3.28
C HIS A 95 -9.49 9.87 1.99
N LEU A 96 -10.74 9.42 1.92
CA LEU A 96 -11.61 9.67 0.75
C LEU A 96 -11.92 11.15 0.55
N ALA A 97 -12.10 11.91 1.63
CA ALA A 97 -12.28 13.36 1.57
C ALA A 97 -11.02 14.04 1.02
N LYS A 98 -9.84 13.68 1.53
CA LYS A 98 -8.54 14.15 1.04
C LYS A 98 -8.36 13.86 -0.45
N LEU A 99 -8.72 12.65 -0.90
CA LEU A 99 -8.65 12.29 -2.31
C LEU A 99 -9.53 13.20 -3.19
N ARG A 100 -10.76 13.48 -2.73
CA ARG A 100 -11.69 14.39 -3.41
C ARG A 100 -11.15 15.81 -3.48
N ASP A 101 -10.60 16.31 -2.39
CA ASP A 101 -10.05 17.67 -2.30
C ASP A 101 -8.82 17.85 -3.20
N LYS A 102 -8.00 16.80 -3.35
CA LYS A 102 -6.90 16.72 -4.32
C LYS A 102 -7.38 16.56 -5.78
N GLY A 103 -8.69 16.41 -6.01
CA GLY A 103 -9.29 16.28 -7.34
C GLY A 103 -9.22 14.89 -7.96
N TYR A 104 -8.91 13.85 -7.17
CA TYR A 104 -8.85 12.49 -7.70
C TYR A 104 -10.24 11.95 -8.03
N CYS A 105 -10.38 11.37 -9.22
CA CYS A 105 -11.62 10.76 -9.69
C CYS A 105 -11.61 9.25 -9.42
N TYR A 106 -12.66 8.74 -8.81
CA TYR A 106 -12.90 7.32 -8.59
C TYR A 106 -14.41 7.03 -8.56
N ASP A 107 -14.80 5.76 -8.46
CA ASP A 107 -16.21 5.36 -8.48
C ASP A 107 -16.91 5.69 -7.15
N PHE A 108 -17.56 6.86 -7.10
CA PHE A 108 -18.32 7.31 -5.93
C PHE A 108 -19.58 6.48 -5.64
N SER A 109 -19.98 5.56 -6.53
CA SER A 109 -21.11 4.66 -6.27
C SER A 109 -20.72 3.44 -5.42
N LYS A 110 -19.42 3.16 -5.31
CA LYS A 110 -18.88 2.08 -4.49
C LYS A 110 -18.61 2.54 -3.07
N SER A 111 -18.82 1.63 -2.13
CA SER A 111 -18.38 1.81 -0.74
C SER A 111 -16.94 1.32 -0.59
N TYR A 112 -16.10 2.17 0.00
CA TYR A 112 -14.73 1.84 0.39
C TYR A 112 -14.69 1.76 1.90
N CYS A 113 -13.96 0.77 2.42
CA CYS A 113 -13.98 0.50 3.85
C CYS A 113 -12.73 -0.24 4.31
N ILE A 114 -12.48 -0.10 5.61
CA ILE A 114 -11.60 -0.98 6.36
C ILE A 114 -12.52 -1.90 7.14
N ALA A 115 -12.64 -3.16 6.72
CA ALA A 115 -13.58 -4.10 7.28
C ALA A 115 -12.89 -5.10 8.21
N THR A 116 -13.60 -5.53 9.25
CA THR A 116 -13.21 -6.66 10.10
C THR A 116 -14.26 -7.75 10.02
N ALA A 117 -13.88 -8.94 9.55
CA ALA A 117 -14.69 -10.15 9.50
C ALA A 117 -13.98 -11.31 10.22
N GLY A 118 -14.37 -11.55 11.48
CA GLY A 118 -13.71 -12.55 12.33
C GLY A 118 -12.24 -12.21 12.57
N ASN A 119 -11.33 -13.12 12.22
CA ASN A 119 -9.87 -12.90 12.31
C ASN A 119 -9.28 -12.21 11.07
N PHE A 120 -10.11 -11.88 10.08
CA PHE A 120 -9.69 -11.24 8.84
C PHE A 120 -10.06 -9.77 8.91
N LYS A 121 -9.08 -8.87 8.82
CA LYS A 121 -9.34 -7.50 8.44
C LYS A 121 -8.97 -7.33 6.98
N SER A 122 -9.73 -6.52 6.26
CA SER A 122 -9.54 -6.29 4.83
C SER A 122 -9.75 -4.81 4.51
N LEU A 123 -9.01 -4.35 3.51
CA LEU A 123 -8.96 -2.95 3.13
C LEU A 123 -9.43 -2.82 1.68
N ASN A 124 -10.52 -2.11 1.46
CA ASN A 124 -11.08 -1.84 0.14
C ASN A 124 -10.87 -0.38 -0.22
N LEU A 125 -9.87 -0.11 -1.06
CA LEU A 125 -9.52 1.24 -1.52
C LEU A 125 -9.94 1.50 -2.98
N PRO A 126 -10.24 2.76 -3.33
CA PRO A 126 -10.61 3.14 -4.69
C PRO A 126 -9.51 2.86 -5.71
N ARG A 127 -9.94 2.54 -6.93
CA ARG A 127 -9.11 2.72 -8.13
C ARG A 127 -9.21 4.18 -8.54
N LEU A 128 -8.10 4.92 -8.48
CA LEU A 128 -8.06 6.29 -8.99
C LEU A 128 -7.92 6.28 -10.52
N SER A 129 -8.63 7.18 -11.19
CA SER A 129 -8.51 7.41 -12.63
C SER A 129 -7.40 8.41 -12.88
N LEU A 130 -6.23 7.93 -13.32
CA LEU A 130 -5.01 8.73 -13.49
C LEU A 130 -4.44 8.55 -14.90
N ASP A 131 -4.26 9.65 -15.64
CA ASP A 131 -3.91 9.59 -17.07
C ASP A 131 -2.41 9.49 -17.36
N GLN A 132 -1.53 9.65 -16.35
CA GLN A 132 -0.07 9.78 -16.57
C GLN A 132 0.80 9.08 -15.51
N VAL A 133 0.25 8.11 -14.78
CA VAL A 133 1.03 7.40 -13.75
C VAL A 133 1.85 6.27 -14.37
N THR A 134 3.15 6.28 -14.09
CA THR A 134 4.12 5.23 -14.44
C THR A 134 4.59 4.49 -13.20
N LEU A 135 5.19 3.31 -13.40
CA LEU A 135 5.81 2.56 -12.30
C LEU A 135 6.85 3.39 -11.54
N LEU A 136 7.67 4.15 -12.28
CA LEU A 136 8.68 5.01 -11.65
C LEU A 136 8.05 6.12 -10.81
N THR A 137 7.02 6.81 -11.32
CA THR A 137 6.32 7.86 -10.55
C THR A 137 5.62 7.30 -9.32
N THR A 138 5.10 6.07 -9.39
CA THR A 138 4.51 5.40 -8.22
C THR A 138 5.56 5.11 -7.15
N VAL A 139 6.75 4.63 -7.52
CA VAL A 139 7.86 4.44 -6.57
C VAL A 139 8.24 5.77 -5.91
N CYS A 140 8.37 6.84 -6.70
CA CYS A 140 8.64 8.17 -6.15
C CYS A 140 7.56 8.62 -5.16
N LYS A 141 6.28 8.39 -5.50
CA LYS A 141 5.17 8.77 -4.62
C LYS A 141 5.15 7.96 -3.33
N ILE A 142 5.36 6.65 -3.39
CA ILE A 142 5.50 5.80 -2.20
C ILE A 142 6.64 6.31 -1.30
N GLN A 143 7.78 6.67 -1.88
CA GLN A 143 8.92 7.18 -1.13
C GLN A 143 8.64 8.54 -0.47
N GLU A 144 7.85 9.40 -1.12
CA GLU A 144 7.36 10.66 -0.57
C GLU A 144 6.49 10.41 0.67
N GLU A 145 5.46 9.56 0.57
CA GLU A 145 4.55 9.30 1.71
C GLU A 145 5.27 8.60 2.88
N ILE A 146 6.25 7.73 2.60
CA ILE A 146 7.13 7.16 3.66
C ILE A 146 7.95 8.28 4.34
N GLY A 147 8.37 9.28 3.57
CA GLY A 147 9.02 10.47 4.11
C GLY A 147 8.08 11.27 5.02
N GLU A 148 6.81 11.44 4.64
CA GLU A 148 5.78 12.10 5.46
C GLU A 148 5.51 11.32 6.75
N LEU A 149 5.39 9.98 6.67
CA LEU A 149 5.30 9.11 7.85
C LEU A 149 6.50 9.31 8.80
N THR A 150 7.71 9.44 8.25
CA THR A 150 8.93 9.70 9.02
C THR A 150 8.88 11.07 9.72
N GLN A 151 8.26 12.08 9.10
CA GLN A 151 8.09 13.39 9.72
C GLN A 151 7.17 13.31 10.95
N PHE A 152 6.05 12.58 10.87
CA PHE A 152 5.18 12.37 12.02
C PHE A 152 5.88 11.63 13.16
N LEU A 153 6.60 10.55 12.84
CA LEU A 153 7.30 9.74 13.85
C LEU A 153 8.53 10.42 14.45
N GLY A 154 9.24 11.24 13.67
CA GLY A 154 10.50 11.85 14.09
C GLY A 154 10.40 13.33 14.48
N LYS A 155 9.99 14.16 13.53
CA LYS A 155 10.02 15.62 13.67
C LYS A 155 8.87 16.14 14.52
N GLN A 156 7.64 15.73 14.21
CA GLN A 156 6.45 16.23 14.89
C GLN A 156 6.31 15.69 16.31
N SER A 157 6.91 14.54 16.60
CA SER A 157 7.03 13.93 17.93
C SER A 157 8.17 14.52 18.78
N GLY A 158 9.02 15.38 18.22
CA GLY A 158 10.19 15.95 18.90
C GLY A 158 11.37 14.97 19.05
N ALA A 159 11.35 13.79 18.42
CA ALA A 159 12.42 12.80 18.50
C ALA A 159 13.75 13.29 17.88
N SER A 160 13.71 14.32 17.03
CA SER A 160 14.91 15.00 16.49
C SER A 160 15.43 16.15 17.37
N GLY A 161 14.92 16.30 18.60
CA GLY A 161 15.29 17.38 19.52
C GLY A 161 14.55 18.70 19.27
N GLU A 162 13.55 18.68 18.37
CA GLU A 162 12.64 19.78 18.11
C GLU A 162 11.57 19.89 19.20
N ALA A 163 10.98 21.07 19.39
CA ALA A 163 9.79 21.19 20.22
C ALA A 163 8.63 20.40 19.57
N SER A 164 8.04 19.46 20.32
CA SER A 164 6.85 18.75 19.86
C SER A 164 5.74 19.75 19.52
N ARG A 165 5.17 19.61 18.32
CA ARG A 165 4.11 20.49 17.80
C ARG A 165 2.74 19.84 17.80
N LEU A 166 2.69 18.51 17.96
CA LEU A 166 1.49 17.70 17.88
C LEU A 166 1.34 16.87 19.15
N SER A 167 0.11 16.59 19.54
CA SER A 167 -0.21 15.58 20.53
C SER A 167 0.04 14.17 19.99
N ASP A 168 0.20 13.18 20.87
CA ASP A 168 0.37 11.78 20.48
C ASP A 168 -0.78 11.28 19.59
N SER A 169 -2.00 11.74 19.85
CA SER A 169 -3.17 11.38 19.03
C SER A 169 -3.09 11.95 17.61
N GLU A 170 -2.59 13.18 17.46
CA GLU A 170 -2.39 13.81 16.14
C GLU A 170 -1.25 13.14 15.37
N VAL A 171 -0.17 12.76 16.07
CA VAL A 171 0.93 11.98 15.47
C VAL A 171 0.42 10.63 14.95
N LEU A 172 -0.36 9.91 15.75
CA LEU A 172 -0.93 8.62 15.37
C LEU A 172 -1.92 8.76 14.21
N ALA A 173 -2.79 9.78 14.22
CA ALA A 173 -3.71 10.03 13.12
C ALA A 173 -2.95 10.31 11.81
N GLY A 174 -1.98 11.22 11.84
CA GLY A 174 -1.14 11.54 10.68
C GLY A 174 -0.39 10.31 10.15
N CYS A 175 0.21 9.51 11.04
CA CYS A 175 0.86 8.27 10.61
C CYS A 175 -0.10 7.30 9.91
N ALA A 176 -1.33 7.17 10.41
CA ALA A 176 -2.33 6.28 9.82
C ALA A 176 -2.77 6.77 8.43
N GLU A 177 -2.89 8.09 8.25
CA GLU A 177 -3.18 8.70 6.95
C GLU A 177 -2.06 8.45 5.93
N GLU A 178 -0.79 8.59 6.33
CA GLU A 178 0.34 8.35 5.43
C GLU A 178 0.45 6.86 5.04
N LEU A 179 0.18 5.95 5.98
CA LEU A 179 0.11 4.52 5.67
C LEU A 179 -1.01 4.21 4.66
N LEU A 180 -2.16 4.90 4.74
CA LEU A 180 -3.22 4.76 3.74
C LEU A 180 -2.82 5.30 2.38
N ASP A 181 -2.13 6.44 2.33
CA ASP A 181 -1.68 7.04 1.06
C ASP A 181 -0.68 6.12 0.35
N VAL A 182 0.24 5.49 1.09
CA VAL A 182 1.13 4.44 0.53
C VAL A 182 0.31 3.25 -0.02
N ALA A 183 -0.62 2.71 0.77
CA ALA A 183 -1.45 1.58 0.34
C ALA A 183 -2.29 1.92 -0.90
N GLN A 184 -2.84 3.13 -0.96
CA GLN A 184 -3.61 3.67 -2.09
C GLN A 184 -2.76 3.74 -3.37
N CYS A 185 -1.51 4.16 -3.26
CA CYS A 185 -0.57 4.17 -4.39
C CYS A 185 -0.33 2.76 -4.93
N CYS A 186 -0.08 1.79 -4.05
CA CYS A 186 0.11 0.40 -4.44
C CYS A 186 -1.13 -0.17 -5.12
N PHE A 187 -2.32 0.05 -4.56
CA PHE A 187 -3.57 -0.49 -5.10
C PHE A 187 -3.89 0.11 -6.47
N THR A 188 -3.73 1.42 -6.61
CA THR A 188 -3.91 2.09 -7.89
C THR A 188 -2.98 1.52 -8.96
N MET A 189 -1.70 1.31 -8.64
CA MET A 189 -0.76 0.73 -9.59
C MET A 189 -1.09 -0.73 -9.91
N MET A 190 -1.51 -1.54 -8.94
CA MET A 190 -1.97 -2.91 -9.22
C MET A 190 -3.14 -2.95 -10.21
N TYR A 191 -4.11 -2.04 -10.08
CA TYR A 191 -5.18 -1.92 -11.07
C TYR A 191 -4.69 -1.49 -12.45
N ILE A 192 -3.71 -0.58 -12.52
CA ILE A 192 -3.08 -0.16 -13.78
C ILE A 192 -2.36 -1.35 -14.43
N LEU A 193 -1.62 -2.16 -13.67
CA LEU A 193 -0.93 -3.34 -14.19
C LEU A 193 -1.91 -4.41 -14.69
N ALA A 194 -3.03 -4.58 -13.99
CA ALA A 194 -4.10 -5.49 -14.40
C ALA A 194 -4.68 -5.09 -15.77
N GLU A 195 -4.87 -3.80 -16.01
CA GLU A 195 -5.39 -3.30 -17.29
C GLU A 195 -4.34 -3.28 -18.39
N ARG A 196 -3.14 -2.78 -18.08
CA ARG A 196 -2.08 -2.54 -19.04
C ARG A 196 -1.35 -3.80 -19.45
N TYR A 197 -1.21 -4.77 -18.56
CA TYR A 197 -0.42 -5.99 -18.79
C TYR A 197 -1.21 -7.28 -18.52
N GLN A 198 -2.51 -7.19 -18.23
CA GLN A 198 -3.35 -8.36 -17.94
C GLN A 198 -2.87 -9.17 -16.72
N VAL A 199 -2.29 -8.48 -15.73
CA VAL A 199 -1.93 -9.10 -14.46
C VAL A 199 -3.21 -9.59 -13.77
N ASP A 200 -3.24 -10.87 -13.41
CA ASP A 200 -4.31 -11.47 -12.61
C ASP A 200 -4.11 -11.11 -11.14
N VAL A 201 -4.79 -10.03 -10.72
CA VAL A 201 -4.72 -9.51 -9.34
C VAL A 201 -5.26 -10.52 -8.33
N GLU A 202 -6.30 -11.29 -8.68
CA GLU A 202 -6.85 -12.30 -7.78
C GLU A 202 -5.84 -13.42 -7.53
N GLN A 203 -5.21 -13.93 -8.59
CA GLN A 203 -4.14 -14.93 -8.47
C GLN A 203 -2.96 -14.40 -7.67
N LEU A 204 -2.56 -13.15 -7.91
CA LEU A 204 -1.45 -12.49 -7.21
C LEU A 204 -1.74 -12.37 -5.71
N VAL A 205 -2.92 -11.87 -5.33
CA VAL A 205 -3.35 -11.77 -3.92
C VAL A 205 -3.40 -13.15 -3.27
N ASN A 206 -3.98 -14.16 -3.94
CA ASN A 206 -4.02 -15.52 -3.43
C ASN A 206 -2.61 -16.11 -3.20
N GLY A 207 -1.69 -15.88 -4.14
CA GLY A 207 -0.29 -16.28 -4.02
C GLY A 207 0.42 -15.59 -2.85
N HIS A 208 0.18 -14.28 -2.68
CA HIS A 208 0.71 -13.49 -1.59
C HIS A 208 0.17 -13.96 -0.22
N VAL A 209 -1.14 -14.18 -0.08
CA VAL A 209 -1.74 -14.73 1.15
C VAL A 209 -1.15 -16.11 1.48
N ALA A 210 -0.98 -16.97 0.47
CA ALA A 210 -0.34 -18.27 0.67
C ALA A 210 1.13 -18.13 1.12
N LYS A 211 1.89 -17.16 0.59
CA LYS A 211 3.25 -16.82 1.03
C LYS A 211 3.27 -16.42 2.51
N LEU A 212 2.37 -15.54 2.93
CA LEU A 212 2.25 -15.09 4.32
C LEU A 212 1.90 -16.23 5.28
N ARG A 213 0.98 -17.12 4.89
CA ARG A 213 0.64 -18.34 5.65
C ARG A 213 1.84 -19.27 5.81
N ARG A 214 2.61 -19.52 4.74
CA ARG A 214 3.84 -20.34 4.81
C ARG A 214 4.90 -19.74 5.73
N LYS A 215 5.02 -18.41 5.76
CA LYS A 215 5.89 -17.69 6.69
C LYS A 215 5.36 -17.67 8.13
N GLY A 216 4.14 -18.16 8.35
CA GLY A 216 3.49 -18.19 9.67
C GLY A 216 2.98 -16.83 10.13
N TYR A 217 2.79 -15.86 9.24
CA TYR A 217 2.37 -14.49 9.61
C TYR A 217 0.85 -14.36 9.79
N CYS A 218 0.07 -15.18 9.10
CA CYS A 218 -1.39 -15.24 9.22
C CYS A 218 -1.91 -16.69 9.14
N ALA A 219 -3.15 -16.90 9.58
CA ALA A 219 -3.84 -18.19 9.59
C ALA A 219 -4.50 -18.51 8.23
#